data_AF-A0A0F4RD86-F1
#
_entry.id   AF-A0A0F4RD86-F1
#
_cell.length_a   1.000
_cell.length_b   1.000
_cell.length_c   1.000
_cell.angle_alpha   90.00
_cell.angle_beta   90.00
_cell.angle_gamma   90.00
#
_symmetry.space_group_name_H-M   'P 1'
#
loop_
_entity.id
_entity.type
_entity.pdbx_description
1 polymer ?
#
loop_
_entity_poly.entity_id
_entity_poly.type
_entity_poly.pdbx_seq_one_letter_code
_entity_poly.pdbx_strand_id
1 'polypeptide(L)' 'MKSNKEVGHPDQRAVDDWFLYGPKNGEIENLVRELTLKRGVRLARVEDEIIAALGKLLTTT' A
#
# COMPACT_ATOMS: atom_id res chain seq x y z
N MET A 1 -0.64 28.59 -18.89
CA MET A 1 0.06 27.36 -18.49
C MET A 1 -0.99 26.29 -18.23
N LYS A 2 -1.02 25.21 -19.03
CA LYS A 2 -1.92 24.08 -18.75
C LYS A 2 -1.28 23.29 -17.61
N SER A 3 -1.91 23.29 -16.43
CA SER A 3 -1.48 22.45 -15.31
C SER A 3 -1.42 21.02 -15.81
N ASN A 4 -0.22 20.44 -15.77
CA ASN A 4 0.02 19.04 -16.05
C ASN A 4 -0.96 18.26 -15.17
N LYS A 5 -1.92 17.53 -15.75
CA LYS A 5 -2.81 16.67 -14.96
C LYS A 5 -1.89 15.80 -14.12
N GLU A 6 -1.93 15.96 -12.80
CA GLU A 6 -1.35 14.99 -11.89
C GLU A 6 -2.05 13.67 -12.22
N VAL A 7 -1.37 12.83 -12.99
CA VAL A 7 -1.82 11.47 -13.23
C VAL A 7 -1.68 10.82 -11.86
N GLY A 8 -2.81 10.67 -11.16
CA GLY A 8 -2.85 10.06 -9.84
C GLY A 8 -2.14 8.70 -9.86
N HIS A 9 -1.60 8.29 -8.71
CA HIS A 9 -0.90 7.01 -8.60
C HIS A 9 -1.79 5.88 -9.17
N PRO A 10 -1.26 4.95 -9.98
CA PRO A 10 -2.06 3.90 -10.60
C PRO A 10 -2.82 3.05 -9.57
N ASP A 11 -2.28 2.94 -8.36
CA ASP A 11 -2.87 2.17 -7.27
C ASP A 11 -3.73 3.04 -6.31
N GLN A 12 -3.97 4.32 -6.63
CA GLN A 12 -4.70 5.26 -5.75
C GLN A 12 -6.03 4.70 -5.26
N ARG A 13 -6.87 4.20 -6.17
CA ARG A 13 -8.18 3.64 -5.82
C ARG A 13 -8.06 2.42 -4.91
N ALA A 14 -7.13 1.52 -5.20
CA ALA A 14 -6.93 0.32 -4.39
C ALA A 14 -6.47 0.70 -2.97
N VAL A 15 -5.59 1.69 -2.85
CA VAL A 15 -5.13 2.22 -1.57
C VAL A 15 -6.25 2.94 -0.81
N ASP A 16 -7.15 3.64 -1.50
CA ASP A 16 -8.32 4.26 -0.88
C ASP A 16 -9.31 3.22 -0.33
N ASP A 17 -9.50 2.13 -1.05
CA ASP A 17 -10.37 1.02 -0.65
C ASP A 17 -9.84 0.27 0.59
N TRP A 18 -8.54 0.34 0.90
CA TRP A 18 -7.97 -0.27 2.11
C TRP A 18 -8.49 0.34 3.41
N PHE A 19 -8.92 1.61 3.40
CA PHE A 19 -9.58 2.21 4.57
C PHE A 19 -10.87 1.47 4.93
N LEU A 20 -11.59 0.98 3.91
CA LEU A 20 -12.90 0.33 4.08
C LEU A 20 -12.79 -1.19 4.23
N TYR A 21 -11.85 -1.80 3.52
CA TYR A 21 -11.77 -3.26 3.36
C TYR A 21 -10.43 -3.86 3.76
N GLY A 22 -9.49 -3.04 4.22
CA GLY A 22 -8.14 -3.47 4.61
C GLY A 22 -8.07 -4.04 6.02
N PRO A 23 -6.83 -4.26 6.51
CA PRO A 23 -6.59 -4.78 7.86
C PRO A 23 -7.17 -3.88 8.97
N LYS A 24 -7.61 -4.49 10.07
CA LYS A 24 -8.21 -3.75 11.22
C LYS A 24 -7.27 -2.70 11.84
N ASN A 25 -5.96 -2.90 11.76
CA ASN A 25 -5.00 -1.94 12.30
C ASN A 25 -4.76 -0.83 11.28
N GLY A 26 -5.27 0.38 11.57
CA GLY A 26 -5.09 1.56 10.71
C GLY A 26 -3.64 2.00 10.51
N GLU A 27 -2.70 1.55 11.35
CA GLU A 27 -1.27 1.79 11.10
C GLU A 27 -0.79 1.09 9.82
N ILE A 28 -1.34 -0.09 9.51
CA ILE A 28 -0.99 -0.82 8.28
C ILE A 28 -1.45 -0.01 7.06
N GLU A 29 -2.67 0.53 7.09
CA GLU A 29 -3.18 1.42 6.03
C GLU A 29 -2.30 2.66 5.87
N ASN A 30 -1.94 3.32 6.96
CA ASN A 30 -1.09 4.52 6.92
C ASN A 30 0.27 4.23 6.28
N LEU A 31 0.90 3.10 6.62
CA LEU A 31 2.17 2.68 6.03
C LEU A 31 2.03 2.40 4.53
N VAL A 32 0.96 1.71 4.12
CA VAL A 32 0.69 1.42 2.70
C VAL A 32 0.45 2.71 1.92
N ARG A 33 -0.35 3.64 2.44
CA ARG A 33 -0.56 4.98 1.84
C ARG A 33 0.72 5.77 1.70
N GLU A 34 1.56 5.80 2.73
CA GLU A 34 2.84 6.51 2.71
C GLU A 34 3.79 5.92 1.65
N LEU A 35 3.93 4.60 1.62
CA LEU A 35 4.79 3.91 0.65
C LEU A 35 4.30 4.09 -0.78
N THR A 36 3.00 3.98 -1.01
CA THR A 36 2.42 4.04 -2.35
C THR A 36 2.27 5.46 -2.85
N LEU A 37 1.47 6.28 -2.16
CA LEU A 37 1.04 7.57 -2.68
C LEU A 37 2.11 8.65 -2.53
N LYS A 38 2.95 8.58 -1.48
CA LYS A 38 4.00 9.59 -1.26
C LYS A 38 5.37 9.16 -1.78
N ARG A 39 5.70 7.87 -1.68
CA ARG A 39 7.02 7.35 -2.09
C ARG A 39 7.00 6.63 -3.44
N GLY A 40 5.84 6.48 -4.07
CA GLY A 40 5.69 5.93 -5.42
C GLY A 40 5.94 4.43 -5.55
N VAL A 41 5.90 3.69 -4.43
CA VAL A 41 6.04 2.23 -4.44
C VAL A 41 4.73 1.62 -4.97
N ARG A 42 4.82 0.65 -5.87
CA ARG A 42 3.63 -0.07 -6.34
C ARG A 42 2.99 -0.86 -5.21
N LEU A 43 1.66 -0.83 -5.11
CA LEU A 43 0.92 -1.55 -4.07
C LEU A 43 1.26 -3.05 -4.04
N ALA A 44 1.36 -3.69 -5.22
CA ALA A 44 1.76 -5.09 -5.32
C ALA A 44 3.10 -5.39 -4.61
N ARG A 45 4.07 -4.47 -4.69
CA ARG A 45 5.35 -4.63 -3.99
C ARG A 45 5.18 -4.52 -2.48
N VAL A 46 4.29 -3.66 -1.99
CA VAL A 46 3.98 -3.57 -0.56
C VAL A 46 3.32 -4.86 -0.08
N GLU A 47 2.40 -5.43 -0.87
CA GLU A 47 1.74 -6.70 -0.57
C GLU A 47 2.74 -7.86 -0.52
N ASP A 48 3.72 -7.91 -1.43
CA ASP A 48 4.80 -8.91 -1.41
C ASP A 48 5.60 -8.84 -0.10
N GLU A 49 5.95 -7.64 0.38
CA GLU A 49 6.66 -7.46 1.66
C GLU A 49 5.81 -7.90 2.85
N ILE A 50 4.50 -7.64 2.83
CA ILE A 50 3.57 -8.10 3.87
C ILE A 50 3.52 -9.65 3.88
N ILE A 51 3.35 -10.27 2.71
CA ILE A 51 3.34 -11.74 2.57
C ILE A 51 4.65 -12.33 3.10
N ALA A 52 5.80 -11.76 2.72
CA ALA A 52 7.11 -12.22 3.19
C ALA A 52 7.27 -12.11 4.71
N ALA A 53 6.84 -10.99 5.31
CA ALA A 53 6.91 -10.78 6.75
C ALA A 53 6.04 -11.80 7.51
N LEU A 54 4.79 -12.02 7.06
CA LEU A 54 3.90 -13.01 7.65
C LEU A 54 4.42 -14.45 7.45
N GLY A 55 4.98 -14.75 6.28
CA GLY A 55 5.58 -16.05 5.98
C GLY A 55 6.70 -16.43 6.95
N LYS A 56 7.54 -15.46 7.36
CA LYS A 56 8.60 -15.69 8.37
C LYS A 56 8.04 -16.19 9.70
N LEU A 57 6.86 -15.71 10.10
CA LEU A 57 6.20 -16.16 11.34
C LEU A 57 5.75 -17.62 11.26
N LEU A 58 5.45 -18.11 10.06
CA LEU A 58 5.05 -19.50 9.84
C LEU A 58 6.25 -20.46 9.78
N THR A 59 7.41 -19.99 9.35
CA THR A 59 8.64 -20.79 9.23
C THR A 59 9.47 -20.84 10.51
N THR A 60 9.13 -20.04 11.52
CA THR A 60 9.85 -20.04 12.81
C THR A 60 9.31 -21.22 13.64
N THR A 61 9.89 -22.41 13.41
CA THR A 61 9.70 -23.62 14.23
C THR A 61 10.98 -23.94 14.97
#